data_AF-A0A2W4NMD0-F1
#
_entry.id   AF-A0A2W4NMD0-F1
#
_cell.length_a   1.000
_cell.length_b   1.000
_cell.length_c   1.000
_cell.angle_alpha   90.00
_cell.angle_beta   90.00
_cell.angle_gamma   90.00
#
_symmetry.space_group_name_H-M   'P 1'
#
loop_
_entity.id
_entity.type
_entity.pdbx_description
1 polymer ?
#
loop_
_entity_poly.entity_id
_entity_poly.type
_entity_poly.pdbx_seq_one_letter_code
_entity_poly.pdbx_strand_id
1 'polypeptide(L)'
;LFKIAPPVMRESTSQTRSHGGLSLVCLHLIIPHQANGRILQAAARALKLDPNLFMSNVDRYGNTSAASIPIALCEALQQGRVKDGDYLVLTGFGGGLSWATMVVKWGVPKHDERQYTFINRPRRQISYIYAYWRTRLTRLRRRADDLIARIRPKRGRMTRLRRKIERYPLD
;
A
#
# COMPACT_ATOMS: atom_id res chain seq x y z
N LEU A 1 14.30 -16.44 -0.15
CA LEU A 1 12.84 -16.23 0.01
C LEU A 1 12.16 -17.38 0.76
N PHE A 2 12.16 -18.61 0.24
CA PHE A 2 11.52 -19.79 0.87
C PHE A 2 11.94 -20.05 2.33
N LYS A 3 13.23 -19.86 2.64
CA LYS A 3 13.78 -20.05 4.00
C LYS A 3 13.48 -18.88 4.96
N ILE A 4 13.19 -17.68 4.42
CA ILE A 4 13.09 -16.44 5.20
C ILE A 4 11.63 -16.04 5.44
N ALA A 5 10.74 -16.32 4.49
CA ALA A 5 9.33 -15.96 4.59
C ALA A 5 8.62 -16.61 5.80
N PRO A 6 8.77 -17.91 6.10
CA PRO A 6 8.09 -18.53 7.24
C PRO A 6 8.50 -17.95 8.61
N PRO A 7 9.79 -17.80 8.94
CA PRO A 7 10.20 -17.16 10.20
C PRO A 7 9.75 -15.70 10.31
N VAL A 8 9.83 -14.94 9.22
CA VAL A 8 9.47 -13.52 9.19
C VAL A 8 7.96 -13.32 9.32
N MET A 9 7.14 -14.15 8.66
CA MET A 9 5.69 -14.14 8.86
C MET A 9 5.33 -14.47 10.30
N ARG A 10 6.00 -15.47 10.90
CA ARG A 10 5.77 -15.85 12.30
C ARG A 10 6.07 -14.70 13.24
N GLU A 11 7.24 -14.09 13.10
CA GLU A 11 7.68 -12.99 13.93
C GLU A 11 6.79 -11.76 13.76
N SER A 12 6.55 -11.35 12.52
CA SER A 12 5.74 -10.17 12.21
C SER A 12 4.29 -10.36 12.67
N THR A 13 3.69 -11.54 12.49
CA THR A 13 2.35 -11.85 13.03
C THR A 13 2.34 -11.82 14.56
N SER A 14 3.37 -12.37 15.21
CA SER A 14 3.47 -12.37 16.68
C SER A 14 3.64 -10.96 17.25
N GLN A 15 4.44 -10.11 16.60
CA GLN A 15 4.65 -8.72 16.98
C GLN A 15 3.38 -7.88 16.77
N THR A 16 2.71 -7.97 15.62
CA THR A 16 1.48 -7.20 15.39
C THR A 16 0.38 -7.61 16.38
N ARG A 17 0.31 -8.91 16.70
CA ARG A 17 -0.59 -9.44 17.73
C ARG A 17 -0.31 -8.86 19.11
N SER A 18 0.96 -8.82 19.54
CA SER A 18 1.32 -8.30 20.86
C SER A 18 1.01 -6.80 20.99
N HIS A 19 1.27 -6.02 19.94
CA HIS A 19 0.90 -4.61 19.88
C HIS A 19 -0.63 -4.40 19.91
N GLY A 20 -1.39 -5.34 19.35
CA GLY A 20 -2.85 -5.34 19.39
C GLY A 20 -3.47 -5.94 20.67
N GLY A 21 -2.67 -6.49 21.59
CA GLY A 21 -3.16 -7.15 22.80
C GLY A 21 -3.98 -8.42 22.57
N LEU A 22 -3.82 -9.08 21.41
CA LEU A 22 -4.67 -10.21 21.01
C LEU A 22 -4.04 -11.56 21.37
N SER A 23 -4.84 -12.58 21.67
CA SER A 23 -4.36 -13.97 21.80
C SER A 23 -4.25 -14.66 20.42
N LEU A 24 -3.38 -15.67 20.28
CA LEU A 24 -3.29 -16.48 19.05
C LEU A 24 -4.63 -17.17 18.73
N VAL A 25 -5.41 -17.48 19.77
CA VAL A 25 -6.73 -18.14 19.67
C VAL A 25 -7.81 -17.22 19.10
N CYS A 26 -7.59 -15.90 19.10
CA CYS A 26 -8.56 -14.93 18.58
C CYS A 26 -8.49 -14.73 17.05
N LEU A 27 -7.46 -15.27 16.40
CA LEU A 27 -7.26 -15.10 14.95
C LEU A 27 -8.19 -16.04 14.19
N HIS A 28 -8.99 -15.48 13.28
CA HIS A 28 -9.95 -16.23 12.49
C HIS A 28 -9.35 -16.72 11.17
N LEU A 29 -8.59 -15.87 10.48
CA LEU A 29 -8.04 -16.21 9.17
C LEU A 29 -6.73 -15.47 8.89
N ILE A 30 -5.77 -16.17 8.29
CA ILE A 30 -4.49 -15.65 7.82
C ILE A 30 -4.52 -15.65 6.29
N ILE A 31 -4.29 -14.48 5.70
CA ILE A 31 -4.28 -14.25 4.24
C ILE A 31 -2.87 -13.83 3.84
N PRO A 32 -2.00 -14.80 3.52
CA PRO A 32 -0.63 -14.54 3.13
C PRO A 32 -0.52 -14.12 1.65
N HIS A 33 0.61 -13.51 1.30
CA HIS A 33 1.02 -13.36 -0.10
C HIS A 33 1.17 -14.73 -0.77
N GLN A 34 0.44 -14.92 -1.86
CA GLN A 34 0.37 -16.17 -2.62
C GLN A 34 1.59 -16.30 -3.54
N ALA A 35 2.74 -16.69 -2.99
CA ALA A 35 3.95 -16.90 -3.80
C ALA A 35 4.10 -18.36 -4.25
N ASN A 36 3.96 -19.30 -3.31
CA ASN A 36 4.12 -20.73 -3.55
C ASN A 36 3.47 -21.52 -2.40
N GLY A 37 2.67 -22.54 -2.72
CA GLY A 37 1.99 -23.36 -1.72
C GLY A 37 2.92 -24.02 -0.69
N ARG A 38 4.15 -24.41 -1.09
CA ARG A 38 5.13 -24.99 -0.15
C ARG A 38 5.61 -23.98 0.89
N ILE A 39 5.70 -22.68 0.53
CA ILE A 39 6.05 -21.60 1.48
C ILE A 39 4.91 -21.42 2.48
N LEU A 40 3.67 -21.42 2.00
CA LEU A 40 2.48 -21.26 2.85
C LEU A 40 2.37 -22.40 3.86
N GLN A 41 2.55 -23.64 3.40
CA GLN A 41 2.57 -24.81 4.28
C GLN A 41 3.72 -24.75 5.30
N ALA A 42 4.91 -24.30 4.89
CA ALA A 42 6.03 -24.11 5.80
C ALA A 42 5.74 -23.02 6.85
N ALA A 43 5.07 -21.93 6.45
CA ALA A 43 4.64 -20.87 7.36
C ALA A 43 3.61 -21.37 8.38
N ALA A 44 2.60 -22.13 7.95
CA ALA A 44 1.62 -22.75 8.85
C ALA A 44 2.30 -23.66 9.89
N ARG A 45 3.23 -24.52 9.45
CA ARG A 45 4.01 -25.39 10.35
C ARG A 45 4.89 -24.60 11.32
N ALA A 46 5.57 -23.55 10.83
CA ALA A 46 6.42 -22.69 11.68
C ALA A 46 5.62 -21.94 12.75
N LEU A 47 4.37 -21.57 12.43
CA LEU A 47 3.42 -20.95 13.35
C LEU A 47 2.71 -21.93 14.27
N LYS A 48 2.84 -23.25 14.03
CA LYS A 48 2.09 -24.32 14.74
C LYS A 48 0.57 -24.07 14.71
N LEU A 49 0.08 -23.56 13.59
CA LEU A 49 -1.35 -23.29 13.37
C LEU A 49 -1.92 -24.32 12.39
N ASP A 50 -3.22 -24.56 12.51
CA ASP A 50 -3.96 -25.38 11.54
C ASP A 50 -3.82 -24.75 10.13
N PRO A 51 -3.36 -25.52 9.11
CA PRO A 51 -3.38 -25.09 7.72
C PRO A 51 -4.73 -24.51 7.26
N ASN A 52 -5.85 -24.95 7.82
CA ASN A 52 -7.18 -24.43 7.50
C ASN A 52 -7.41 -22.99 7.94
N LEU A 53 -6.56 -22.44 8.81
CA LEU A 53 -6.55 -21.02 9.16
C LEU A 53 -5.85 -20.17 8.10
N PHE A 54 -5.22 -20.78 7.09
CA PHE A 54 -4.59 -20.06 5.98
C PHE A 54 -5.51 -20.05 4.77
N MET A 55 -5.69 -18.87 4.18
CA MET A 55 -6.30 -18.73 2.87
C MET A 55 -5.24 -18.99 1.80
N SER A 56 -5.54 -19.90 0.89
CA SER A 56 -4.69 -20.23 -0.25
C SER A 56 -5.55 -20.39 -1.49
N ASN A 57 -5.16 -19.71 -2.56
CA ASN A 57 -5.70 -19.90 -3.91
C ASN A 57 -4.58 -19.87 -4.96
N VAL A 58 -3.33 -20.07 -4.51
CA VAL A 58 -2.12 -20.13 -5.35
C VAL A 58 -2.18 -21.26 -6.38
N ASP A 59 -2.92 -22.33 -6.10
CA ASP A 59 -3.20 -23.44 -7.00
C ASP A 59 -4.06 -23.01 -8.21
N ARG A 60 -4.90 -21.99 -8.04
CA ARG A 60 -5.78 -21.46 -9.09
C ARG A 60 -5.21 -20.27 -9.85
N TYR A 61 -4.56 -19.34 -9.14
CA TYR A 61 -4.08 -18.08 -9.75
C TYR A 61 -2.56 -17.92 -9.80
N GLY A 62 -1.80 -18.82 -9.15
CA GLY A 62 -0.37 -18.66 -9.00
C GLY A 62 -0.01 -17.38 -8.22
N ASN A 63 1.15 -16.81 -8.56
CA ASN A 63 1.65 -15.58 -7.94
C ASN A 63 1.23 -14.34 -8.73
N THR A 64 0.34 -13.54 -8.14
CA THR A 64 -0.16 -12.27 -8.71
C THR A 64 0.45 -11.04 -8.03
N SER A 65 1.62 -11.19 -7.39
CA SER A 65 2.39 -10.12 -6.74
C SER A 65 1.55 -9.38 -5.68
N ALA A 66 1.42 -8.06 -5.80
CA ALA A 66 0.64 -7.24 -4.88
C ALA A 66 -0.86 -7.58 -4.87
N ALA A 67 -1.39 -8.19 -5.94
CA ALA A 67 -2.80 -8.57 -6.03
C ALA A 67 -3.13 -9.88 -5.30
N SER A 68 -2.11 -10.65 -4.88
CA SER A 68 -2.32 -11.96 -4.23
C SER A 68 -3.18 -11.88 -2.97
N ILE A 69 -2.93 -10.89 -2.10
CA ILE A 69 -3.67 -10.74 -0.84
C ILE A 69 -5.11 -10.26 -1.09
N PRO A 70 -5.37 -9.19 -1.89
CA PRO A 70 -6.74 -8.77 -2.22
C PRO A 70 -7.59 -9.86 -2.87
N ILE A 71 -7.05 -10.62 -3.83
CA ILE A 71 -7.79 -11.69 -4.50
C ILE A 71 -8.17 -12.78 -3.49
N ALA A 72 -7.21 -13.24 -2.68
CA ALA A 72 -7.45 -14.25 -1.65
C ALA A 72 -8.47 -13.77 -0.58
N LEU A 73 -8.43 -12.49 -0.19
CA LEU A 73 -9.41 -11.90 0.72
C LEU A 73 -10.81 -11.88 0.11
N CYS A 74 -10.94 -11.48 -1.15
CA CYS A 74 -12.23 -11.45 -1.85
C CYS A 74 -12.87 -12.84 -1.90
N GLU A 75 -12.08 -13.86 -2.20
CA GLU A 75 -12.57 -15.24 -2.22
C GLU A 75 -12.90 -15.76 -0.82
N ALA A 76 -12.12 -15.42 0.20
CA ALA A 76 -12.42 -15.80 1.58
C ALA A 76 -13.77 -15.22 2.04
N LEU A 77 -14.08 -14.00 1.63
CA LEU A 77 -15.38 -13.37 1.86
C LEU A 77 -16.50 -14.10 1.12
N GLN A 78 -16.31 -14.41 -0.16
CA GLN A 78 -17.30 -15.16 -0.96
C GLN A 78 -17.56 -16.58 -0.42
N GLN A 79 -16.53 -17.21 0.16
CA GLN A 79 -16.61 -18.53 0.81
C GLN A 79 -17.23 -18.47 2.22
N GLY A 80 -17.57 -17.29 2.74
CA GLY A 80 -18.12 -17.12 4.09
C GLY A 80 -17.12 -17.44 5.21
N ARG A 81 -15.82 -17.45 4.91
CA ARG A 81 -14.73 -17.71 5.89
C ARG A 81 -14.40 -16.50 6.76
N VAL A 82 -14.93 -15.33 6.39
CA VAL A 82 -14.71 -14.06 7.09
C VAL A 82 -16.07 -13.45 7.43
N LYS A 83 -16.24 -13.08 8.70
CA LYS A 83 -17.45 -12.47 9.26
C LYS A 83 -17.13 -11.14 9.93
N ASP A 84 -18.15 -10.32 10.14
CA ASP A 84 -18.03 -9.06 10.88
C ASP A 84 -17.54 -9.34 12.31
N GLY A 85 -16.52 -8.59 12.74
CA GLY A 85 -15.85 -8.77 14.03
C GLY A 85 -14.62 -9.69 14.01
N ASP A 86 -14.40 -10.46 12.94
CA ASP A 86 -13.29 -11.40 12.85
C ASP A 86 -11.93 -10.69 12.82
N TYR A 87 -10.92 -11.29 13.44
CA TYR A 87 -9.53 -10.81 13.32
C TYR A 87 -8.81 -11.55 12.20
N LEU A 88 -8.38 -10.79 11.19
CA LEU A 88 -7.66 -11.25 10.02
C LEU A 88 -6.19 -10.85 10.12
N VAL A 89 -5.30 -11.74 9.68
CA VAL A 89 -3.87 -11.41 9.51
C VAL A 89 -3.57 -11.34 8.02
N LEU A 90 -3.11 -10.18 7.55
CA LEU A 90 -2.62 -9.99 6.19
C LEU A 90 -1.10 -9.96 6.26
N THR A 91 -0.41 -10.87 5.58
CA THR A 91 1.06 -10.93 5.63
C THR A 91 1.65 -11.09 4.24
N GLY A 92 2.66 -10.29 3.91
CA GLY A 92 3.27 -10.27 2.58
C GLY A 92 4.78 -10.09 2.63
N PHE A 93 5.45 -10.56 1.58
CA PHE A 93 6.89 -10.43 1.38
C PHE A 93 7.20 -10.25 -0.11
N GLY A 94 8.29 -9.54 -0.43
CA GLY A 94 8.65 -9.21 -1.82
C GLY A 94 10.15 -8.99 -2.05
N GLY A 95 10.51 -8.71 -3.31
CA GLY A 95 11.88 -8.43 -3.75
C GLY A 95 12.50 -7.20 -3.07
N GLY A 96 13.83 -7.19 -2.92
CA GLY A 96 14.59 -6.26 -2.04
C GLY A 96 14.72 -6.74 -0.59
N LEU A 97 13.97 -7.80 -0.28
CA LEU A 97 13.53 -8.31 1.02
C LEU A 97 12.79 -7.27 1.87
N SER A 98 11.58 -6.95 1.41
CA SER A 98 10.57 -6.27 2.21
C SER A 98 9.53 -7.27 2.71
N TRP A 99 9.01 -7.05 3.91
CA TRP A 99 7.88 -7.78 4.46
C TRP A 99 7.01 -6.84 5.28
N ALA A 100 5.73 -7.18 5.37
CA ALA A 100 4.78 -6.46 6.20
C ALA A 100 3.71 -7.43 6.68
N THR A 101 3.27 -7.25 7.92
CA THR A 101 2.10 -7.93 8.47
C THR A 101 1.20 -6.93 9.14
N MET A 102 -0.10 -7.09 8.93
CA MET A 102 -1.15 -6.29 9.55
C MET A 102 -2.21 -7.22 10.14
N VAL A 103 -2.71 -6.85 11.31
CA VAL A 103 -3.90 -7.46 11.90
C VAL A 103 -5.06 -6.49 11.70
N VAL A 104 -6.15 -6.98 11.13
CA VAL A 104 -7.35 -6.20 10.82
C VAL A 104 -8.51 -6.84 11.55
N LYS A 105 -9.27 -6.04 12.31
CA LYS A 105 -10.62 -6.45 12.72
C LYS A 105 -11.54 -6.17 11.56
N TRP A 106 -12.06 -7.22 10.93
CA TRP A 106 -12.99 -7.11 9.83
C TRP A 106 -14.31 -6.51 10.30
N GLY A 107 -14.83 -5.56 9.55
CA GLY A 107 -16.13 -4.97 9.79
C GLY A 107 -16.20 -3.49 9.51
N VAL A 108 -17.42 -2.96 9.65
CA VAL A 108 -17.63 -1.52 9.54
C VAL A 108 -17.16 -0.88 10.84
N PRO A 109 -16.26 0.13 10.80
CA PRO A 109 -15.93 0.88 11.99
C PRO A 109 -17.22 1.43 12.57
N LYS A 110 -17.60 0.97 13.76
CA LYS A 110 -18.63 1.67 14.53
C LYS A 110 -18.08 3.08 14.71
N HIS A 111 -18.79 4.08 14.19
CA HIS A 111 -18.44 5.46 14.48
C HIS A 111 -18.41 5.57 16.00
N ASP A 112 -17.23 5.79 16.57
CA ASP A 112 -17.13 6.12 17.98
C ASP A 112 -17.83 7.47 18.10
N GLU A 113 -19.01 7.49 18.72
CA GLU A 113 -19.76 8.73 18.97
C GLU A 113 -18.96 9.66 19.89
N ARG A 114 -17.89 9.14 20.52
CA ARG A 114 -16.93 9.88 21.32
C ARG A 114 -15.86 10.50 20.40
N GLN A 115 -15.84 11.84 20.36
CA GLN A 115 -14.79 12.71 19.76
C GLN A 115 -15.09 13.40 18.42
N TYR A 116 -16.35 13.75 18.14
CA TYR A 116 -16.63 14.86 17.21
C TYR A 116 -16.72 16.18 17.98
N THR A 117 -15.58 16.77 18.34
CA THR A 117 -15.56 18.17 18.79
C THR A 117 -16.01 19.07 17.62
N PHE A 118 -16.87 20.06 17.89
CA PHE A 118 -17.39 21.03 16.91
C PHE A 118 -16.30 21.68 16.02
N ILE A 119 -15.05 21.73 16.52
CA ILE A 119 -13.88 22.32 15.86
C ILE A 119 -13.25 21.39 14.79
N ASN A 120 -13.40 20.07 14.87
CA ASN A 120 -12.69 19.14 13.99
C ASN A 120 -13.41 18.87 12.65
N ARG A 121 -14.73 19.10 12.59
CA ARG A 121 -15.54 19.00 11.36
C ARG A 121 -15.12 20.04 10.29
N PRO A 122 -14.97 21.33 10.61
CA PRO A 122 -14.54 22.33 9.62
C PRO A 122 -13.07 22.13 9.20
N ARG A 123 -12.19 21.64 10.08
CA ARG A 123 -10.76 21.43 9.75
C ARG A 123 -10.56 20.42 8.61
N ARG A 124 -11.29 19.30 8.60
CA ARG A 124 -11.21 18.32 7.51
C ARG A 124 -11.77 18.90 6.20
N GLN A 125 -12.91 19.58 6.24
CA GLN A 125 -13.48 20.22 5.05
C GLN A 125 -12.53 21.27 4.47
N ILE A 126 -11.93 22.11 5.31
CA ILE A 126 -10.92 23.10 4.90
C ILE A 126 -9.69 22.41 4.31
N SER A 127 -9.23 21.29 4.87
CA SER A 127 -8.10 20.53 4.30
C SER A 127 -8.39 20.00 2.89
N TYR A 128 -9.62 19.52 2.64
CA TYR A 128 -10.04 19.07 1.30
C TYR A 128 -10.15 20.24 0.32
N ILE A 129 -10.71 21.36 0.75
CA ILE A 129 -10.79 22.60 -0.05
C ILE A 129 -9.38 23.10 -0.38
N TYR A 130 -8.47 23.13 0.59
CA TYR A 130 -7.07 23.51 0.39
C TYR A 130 -6.36 22.57 -0.59
N ALA A 131 -6.52 21.25 -0.44
CA ALA A 131 -5.94 20.27 -1.35
C ALA A 131 -6.46 20.42 -2.79
N TYR A 132 -7.75 20.71 -2.95
CA TYR A 132 -8.37 21.01 -4.24
C TYR A 132 -7.75 22.25 -4.90
N TRP A 133 -7.66 23.37 -4.16
CA TRP A 133 -7.08 24.61 -4.67
C TRP A 133 -5.58 24.51 -4.95
N ARG A 134 -4.82 23.86 -4.07
CA ARG A 134 -3.39 23.62 -4.25
C ARG A 134 -3.12 22.87 -5.56
N THR A 135 -3.90 21.81 -5.84
CA THR A 135 -3.78 21.05 -7.08
C THR A 135 -4.10 21.91 -8.31
N ARG A 136 -5.16 22.72 -8.24
CA ARG A 136 -5.57 23.61 -9.34
C ARG A 136 -4.53 24.70 -9.63
N LEU A 137 -4.00 25.33 -8.58
CA LEU A 137 -2.92 26.32 -8.68
C LEU A 137 -1.63 25.73 -9.25
N THR A 138 -1.27 24.52 -8.83
CA THR A 138 -0.07 23.84 -9.34
C THR A 138 -0.20 23.53 -10.84
N ARG A 139 -1.40 23.14 -11.30
CA ARG A 139 -1.68 22.93 -12.73
C ARG A 139 -1.66 24.23 -13.54
N LEU A 140 -2.22 25.31 -13.00
CA LEU A 140 -2.20 26.62 -13.63
C LEU A 140 -0.78 27.18 -13.73
N ARG A 141 0.02 27.04 -12.67
CA ARG A 141 1.43 27.42 -12.66
C ARG A 141 2.21 26.67 -13.73
N ARG A 142 2.03 25.36 -13.85
CA ARG A 142 2.68 24.56 -14.92
C ARG A 142 2.28 25.03 -16.32
N ARG A 143 0.99 25.32 -16.55
CA ARG A 143 0.52 25.87 -17.84
C ARG A 143 1.12 27.25 -18.13
N ALA A 144 1.22 28.11 -17.12
CA ALA A 144 1.84 29.41 -17.26
C ALA A 144 3.34 29.28 -17.55
N ASP A 145 4.05 28.40 -16.83
CA ASP A 145 5.46 28.11 -17.08
C ASP A 145 5.69 27.58 -18.50
N ASP A 146 4.81 26.72 -19.01
CA ASP A 146 4.86 26.22 -20.40
C ASP A 146 4.61 27.34 -21.42
N LEU A 147 3.67 28.24 -21.15
CA LEU A 147 3.34 29.37 -22.02
C LEU A 147 4.47 30.41 -22.04
N ILE A 148 5.05 30.70 -20.87
CA ILE A 148 6.24 31.52 -20.72
C ILE A 148 7.43 30.87 -21.42
N ALA A 149 7.59 29.54 -21.34
CA ALA A 149 8.65 28.84 -22.05
C ALA A 149 8.49 28.90 -23.58
N ARG A 150 7.26 28.99 -24.09
CA ARG A 150 6.98 29.21 -25.53
C ARG A 150 7.32 30.63 -25.98
N ILE A 151 7.04 31.64 -25.16
CA ILE A 151 7.28 33.06 -25.48
C ILE A 151 8.75 33.47 -25.20
N ARG A 152 9.34 32.94 -24.13
CA ARG A 152 10.73 33.14 -23.69
C ARG A 152 11.41 31.78 -23.45
N PRO A 153 11.83 31.07 -24.51
CA PRO A 153 12.55 29.82 -24.37
C PRO A 153 13.91 30.04 -23.69
N LYS A 154 14.05 29.59 -22.44
CA LYS A 154 15.31 29.69 -21.67
C LYS A 154 16.51 29.06 -22.40
N ARG A 155 16.27 28.06 -23.27
CA ARG A 155 17.32 27.38 -24.06
C ARG A 155 17.64 28.04 -25.40
N GLY A 156 16.87 29.03 -25.86
CA GLY A 156 17.04 29.66 -27.18
C GLY A 156 18.00 30.85 -27.21
N ARG A 157 18.22 31.52 -26.07
CA ARG A 157 19.06 32.73 -26.01
C ARG A 157 20.55 32.40 -26.16
N MET A 158 21.04 31.36 -25.47
CA MET A 158 22.43 30.89 -25.59
C MET A 158 22.72 30.29 -26.96
N THR A 159 21.82 29.51 -27.55
CA THR A 159 22.01 28.95 -28.89
C THR A 159 21.98 30.03 -29.98
N ARG A 160 21.16 31.08 -29.82
CA ARG A 160 21.20 32.25 -30.73
C ARG A 160 22.46 33.09 -30.56
N LEU A 161 22.94 33.30 -29.32
CA LEU A 161 24.20 34.00 -29.05
C LEU A 161 25.41 33.23 -29.61
N ARG A 162 25.45 31.91 -29.39
CA ARG A 162 26.51 31.02 -29.92
C ARG A 162 26.56 31.02 -31.45
N ARG A 163 25.39 30.91 -32.13
CA ARG A 163 25.30 31.05 -33.60
C ARG A 163 25.63 32.45 -34.14
N LYS A 164 25.65 33.48 -33.28
CA LYS A 164 26.01 34.84 -33.67
C LYS A 164 27.52 35.06 -33.56
N ILE A 165 28.15 34.50 -32.53
CA ILE A 165 29.61 34.45 -32.33
C ILE A 165 30.27 33.57 -33.41
N GLU A 166 29.70 32.42 -33.74
CA GLU A 166 30.23 31.54 -34.81
C GLU A 166 30.11 32.14 -36.22
N ARG A 167 29.21 33.13 -36.43
CA ARG A 167 29.00 33.77 -37.74
C ARG A 167 29.85 35.01 -37.97
N TYR A 168 30.35 35.63 -36.91
CA TYR A 168 31.24 36.78 -36.95
C TYR A 168 32.31 36.54 -35.89
N PRO A 169 33.38 35.79 -36.21
CA PRO A 169 34.54 35.74 -35.34
C PRO A 169 35.03 37.17 -35.15
N LEU A 170 35.23 37.56 -33.90
CA LEU A 170 35.84 38.84 -33.57
C LEU A 170 37.33 38.66 -33.84
N ASP A 171 37.82 39.28 -34.91
CA ASP A 171 39.26 39.49 -35.14
C ASP A 171 39.83 40.48 -34.13
#